data_AF-A0A159Z5E9-F1
#
_entry.id   AF-A0A159Z5E9-F1
#
_cell.length_a   1.000
_cell.length_b   1.000
_cell.length_c   1.000
_cell.angle_alpha   90.00
_cell.angle_beta   90.00
_cell.angle_gamma   90.00
#
_symmetry.space_group_name_H-M   'P 1'
#
loop_
_entity.id
_entity.type
_entity.pdbx_description
1 polymer ?
#
loop_
_entity_poly.entity_id
_entity_poly.type
_entity_poly.pdbx_seq_one_letter_code
_entity_poly.pdbx_strand_id
1 'polypeptide(L)'
;MKNALTLALLLAAAPLTAQTLPEEAPEEPGLFERGAERLLREFMDKMAPALDEAEQAFREMEPALRAMLPMMRELAAMIGDVDQYHMPEKLPNGDILLRRKTEPEPELPERGPGRPMPQPGLPGPAPGDEIEI
;
A
#
# COMPACT_ATOMS: atom_id res chain seq x y z
N MET A 1 45.83 -12.37 -67.54
CA MET A 1 44.34 -12.46 -67.52
C MET A 1 43.80 -13.74 -66.89
N LYS A 2 44.45 -14.91 -67.02
CA LYS A 2 44.01 -16.18 -66.38
C LYS A 2 43.87 -16.09 -64.85
N ASN A 3 44.79 -15.38 -64.18
CA ASN A 3 44.82 -15.30 -62.70
C ASN A 3 43.71 -14.42 -62.10
N ALA A 4 43.16 -13.49 -62.90
CA ALA A 4 42.03 -12.66 -62.47
C ALA A 4 40.73 -13.47 -62.45
N LEU A 5 40.57 -14.40 -63.40
CA LEU A 5 39.41 -15.29 -63.47
C LEU A 5 39.39 -16.28 -62.29
N THR A 6 40.56 -16.81 -61.90
CA THR A 6 40.68 -17.71 -60.75
C THR A 6 40.38 -17.01 -59.42
N LEU A 7 40.75 -15.73 -59.27
CA LEU A 7 40.49 -14.97 -58.04
C LEU A 7 38.99 -14.64 -57.89
N ALA A 8 38.32 -14.28 -58.99
CA ALA A 8 36.88 -14.03 -59.01
C ALA A 8 36.07 -15.30 -58.69
N LEU A 9 36.50 -16.45 -59.20
CA LEU A 9 35.87 -17.74 -58.92
C LEU A 9 36.05 -18.18 -57.44
N LEU A 10 37.19 -17.85 -56.83
CA LEU A 10 37.46 -18.13 -55.42
C LEU A 10 36.61 -17.26 -54.49
N LEU A 11 36.40 -15.98 -54.86
CA LEU A 11 35.59 -15.04 -54.08
C LEU A 11 34.09 -15.37 -54.13
N ALA A 12 33.64 -15.98 -55.24
CA ALA A 12 32.26 -16.46 -55.40
C ALA A 12 31.95 -17.73 -54.58
N ALA A 13 32.97 -18.45 -54.08
CA ALA A 13 32.79 -19.62 -53.23
C ALA A 13 32.65 -19.28 -51.74
N ALA A 14 32.96 -18.04 -51.34
CA ALA A 14 32.90 -17.59 -49.94
C ALA A 14 31.51 -17.62 -49.27
N PRO A 15 30.37 -17.34 -49.93
CA PRO A 15 29.08 -17.33 -49.24
C PRO A 15 28.50 -18.74 -49.00
N LEU A 16 29.13 -19.80 -49.51
CA LEU A 16 28.60 -21.17 -49.39
C LEU A 16 28.79 -21.75 -47.98
N THR A 17 29.72 -21.23 -47.17
CA THR A 17 29.98 -21.68 -45.80
C THR A 17 29.06 -21.03 -44.75
N ALA A 18 28.19 -20.10 -45.14
CA ALA A 18 27.24 -19.45 -44.23
C ALA A 18 25.97 -20.28 -43.94
N GLN A 19 25.81 -21.43 -44.60
CA GLN A 19 24.63 -22.31 -44.45
C GLN A 19 24.91 -23.57 -43.61
N THR A 20 25.75 -23.46 -42.58
CA THR A 20 25.85 -24.52 -41.57
C THR A 20 24.55 -24.58 -40.78
N LEU A 21 24.02 -25.80 -40.62
CA LEU A 21 22.81 -26.18 -39.88
C LEU A 21 22.61 -25.34 -38.60
N PRO A 22 21.37 -24.96 -38.24
CA PRO A 22 21.13 -24.29 -36.99
C PRO A 22 21.40 -25.28 -35.84
N GLU A 23 22.55 -25.14 -35.21
CA GLU A 23 22.70 -25.44 -33.79
C GLU A 23 21.64 -24.62 -33.07
N GLU A 24 20.92 -25.19 -32.09
CA GLU A 24 19.91 -24.47 -31.29
C GLU A 24 20.56 -23.26 -30.63
N ALA A 25 20.56 -22.14 -31.37
CA ALA A 25 21.01 -20.87 -30.89
C ALA A 25 20.03 -20.46 -29.79
N PRO A 26 20.53 -20.01 -28.62
CA PRO A 26 19.64 -19.45 -27.60
C PRO A 26 18.74 -18.42 -28.27
N GLU A 27 17.44 -18.46 -27.97
CA GLU A 27 16.46 -17.57 -28.60
C GLU A 27 16.94 -16.13 -28.49
N GLU A 28 17.43 -15.62 -29.61
CA GLU A 28 17.99 -14.29 -29.69
C GLU A 28 16.83 -13.32 -29.58
N PRO A 29 16.83 -12.41 -28.59
CA PRO A 29 15.68 -11.54 -28.33
C PRO A 29 15.31 -10.82 -29.62
N GLY A 30 14.02 -10.80 -29.94
CA GLY A 30 13.53 -10.26 -31.20
C GLY A 30 13.92 -8.79 -31.38
N LEU A 31 13.94 -8.31 -32.63
CA LEU A 31 14.29 -6.91 -32.93
C LEU A 31 13.49 -5.89 -32.11
N PHE A 32 12.19 -6.19 -31.88
CA PHE A 32 11.32 -5.36 -31.05
C PHE A 32 11.72 -5.39 -29.57
N GLU A 33 12.05 -6.57 -29.04
CA GLU A 33 12.46 -6.75 -27.65
C GLU A 33 13.78 -6.02 -27.37
N ARG A 34 14.77 -6.14 -28.27
CA ARG A 34 16.01 -5.36 -28.21
C ARG A 34 15.77 -3.86 -28.29
N GLY A 35 14.78 -3.42 -29.07
CA GLY A 35 14.38 -2.02 -29.17
C GLY A 35 13.74 -1.51 -27.88
N ALA A 36 12.82 -2.28 -27.30
CA ALA A 36 12.16 -1.97 -26.03
C ALA A 36 13.16 -1.95 -24.87
N GLU A 37 14.11 -2.89 -24.82
CA GLU A 37 15.16 -2.94 -23.81
C GLU A 37 16.05 -1.69 -23.85
N ARG A 38 16.47 -1.27 -25.05
CA ARG A 38 17.27 -0.04 -25.21
C ARG A 38 16.51 1.20 -24.77
N LEU A 39 15.24 1.32 -25.15
CA LEU A 39 14.40 2.44 -24.76
C LEU A 39 14.17 2.49 -23.24
N LEU A 40 13.89 1.35 -22.61
CA LEU A 40 13.73 1.26 -21.17
C LEU A 40 15.02 1.62 -20.45
N ARG A 41 16.17 1.14 -20.94
CA ARG A 41 17.49 1.48 -20.39
C ARG A 41 17.75 2.98 -20.45
N GLU A 42 17.54 3.61 -21.60
CA GLU A 42 17.69 5.06 -21.74
C GLU A 42 16.71 5.84 -20.86
N PHE A 43 15.49 5.35 -20.70
CA PHE A 43 14.51 5.96 -19.80
C PHE A 43 14.96 5.89 -18.34
N MET A 44 15.44 4.72 -17.90
CA MET A 44 15.98 4.54 -16.55
C MET A 44 17.22 5.40 -16.32
N ASP A 45 18.12 5.50 -17.29
CA ASP A 45 19.31 6.36 -17.21
C ASP A 45 18.93 7.85 -17.06
N LYS A 46 17.85 8.28 -17.74
CA LYS A 46 17.31 9.65 -17.60
C LYS A 46 16.59 9.88 -16.27
N MET A 47 15.96 8.84 -15.71
CA MET A 47 15.29 8.90 -14.42
C MET A 47 16.23 8.76 -13.22
N ALA A 48 17.37 8.09 -13.39
CA ALA A 48 18.37 7.87 -12.34
C ALA A 48 18.68 9.13 -11.50
N PRO A 49 19.00 10.30 -12.09
CA PRO A 49 19.28 11.50 -11.28
C PRO A 49 18.09 11.96 -10.43
N ALA A 50 16.86 11.86 -10.97
CA ALA A 50 15.66 12.23 -10.23
C ALA A 50 15.35 11.24 -9.09
N LEU A 51 15.67 9.96 -9.30
CA LEU A 51 15.55 8.93 -8.24
C LEU A 51 16.60 9.13 -7.14
N ASP A 52 17.84 9.50 -7.50
CA ASP A 52 18.89 9.81 -6.55
C ASP A 52 18.53 11.03 -5.69
N GLU A 53 18.00 12.10 -6.30
CA GLU A 53 17.49 13.27 -5.58
C GLU A 53 16.33 12.91 -4.64
N ALA A 54 15.39 12.09 -5.10
CA ALA A 54 14.29 11.61 -4.27
C ALA A 54 14.80 10.76 -3.10
N GLU A 55 15.77 9.86 -3.33
CA GLU A 55 16.39 9.05 -2.28
C GLU A 55 17.08 9.94 -1.25
N GLN A 56 17.77 11.00 -1.68
CA GLN A 56 18.39 11.94 -0.77
C GLN A 56 17.37 12.69 0.09
N ALA A 57 16.29 13.19 -0.51
CA ALA A 57 15.19 13.81 0.25
C ALA A 57 14.55 12.82 1.25
N PHE A 58 14.39 11.55 0.86
CA PHE A 58 13.92 10.51 1.78
C PHE A 58 14.90 10.25 2.92
N ARG A 59 16.21 10.24 2.68
CA ARG A 59 17.22 10.11 3.76
C ARG A 59 17.17 11.27 4.74
N GLU A 60 16.93 12.49 4.26
CA GLU A 60 16.75 13.67 5.12
C GLU A 60 15.49 13.56 5.98
N MET A 61 14.41 13.00 5.44
CA MET A 61 13.17 12.74 6.16
C MET A 61 13.18 11.47 7.01
N GLU A 62 14.04 10.48 6.72
CA GLU A 62 14.15 9.21 7.43
C GLU A 62 14.17 9.37 8.96
N PRO A 63 15.02 10.22 9.56
CA PRO A 63 15.04 10.38 11.02
C PRO A 63 13.71 10.91 11.57
N ALA A 64 13.04 11.82 10.86
CA ALA A 64 11.74 12.36 11.27
C ALA A 64 10.64 11.29 11.17
N LEU A 65 10.63 10.52 10.06
CA LEU A 65 9.72 9.39 9.88
C LEU A 65 9.95 8.33 10.96
N ARG A 66 11.21 8.04 11.29
CA ARG A 66 11.57 7.07 12.33
C ARG A 66 11.17 7.52 13.73
N ALA A 67 11.24 8.82 14.01
CA ALA A 67 10.73 9.41 15.24
C ALA A 67 9.19 9.36 15.31
N MET A 68 8.51 9.42 14.15
CA MET A 68 7.05 9.36 14.06
C MET A 68 6.49 7.92 14.10
N LEU A 69 7.26 6.90 13.68
CA LEU A 69 6.87 5.48 13.72
C LEU A 69 6.26 5.01 15.06
N PRO A 70 6.83 5.30 16.25
CA PRO A 70 6.22 4.88 17.51
C PRO A 70 4.86 5.55 17.74
N MET A 71 4.74 6.84 17.44
CA MET A 71 3.45 7.56 17.53
C MET A 71 2.43 6.98 16.55
N MET A 72 2.84 6.59 15.34
CA MET A 72 1.97 5.91 14.37
C MET A 72 1.54 4.52 14.85
N ARG A 73 2.42 3.78 15.54
CA ARG A 73 2.08 2.49 16.15
C ARG A 73 1.10 2.65 17.30
N GLU A 74 1.30 3.65 18.15
CA GLU A 74 0.36 3.99 19.22
C GLU A 74 -1.00 4.41 18.64
N LEU A 75 -1.00 5.27 17.62
CA LEU A 75 -2.21 5.66 16.93
C LEU A 75 -2.90 4.46 16.27
N ALA A 76 -2.17 3.57 15.62
CA ALA A 76 -2.73 2.33 15.06
C ALA A 76 -3.31 1.42 16.15
N ALA A 77 -2.66 1.31 17.31
CA ALA A 77 -3.18 0.56 18.45
C ALA A 77 -4.43 1.23 19.06
N MET A 78 -4.48 2.55 19.12
CA MET A 78 -5.62 3.32 19.62
C MET A 78 -6.82 3.26 18.69
N ILE A 79 -6.60 3.40 17.37
CA ILE A 79 -7.68 3.39 16.38
C ILE A 79 -8.18 1.94 16.15
N GLY A 80 -7.34 0.92 16.37
CA GLY A 80 -7.77 -0.48 16.32
C GLY A 80 -8.32 -0.88 14.94
N ASP A 81 -9.35 -1.74 14.92
CA ASP A 81 -9.97 -2.29 13.71
C ASP A 81 -10.73 -1.25 12.86
N VAL A 82 -10.01 -0.32 12.22
CA VAL A 82 -10.58 0.61 11.23
C VAL A 82 -11.28 -0.10 10.08
N ASP A 83 -10.85 -1.34 9.78
CA ASP A 83 -11.46 -2.14 8.73
C ASP A 83 -12.91 -2.49 9.05
N GLN A 84 -13.29 -2.52 10.32
CA GLN A 84 -14.68 -2.75 10.70
C GLN A 84 -15.56 -1.51 10.47
N TYR A 85 -15.05 -0.41 9.93
CA TYR A 85 -15.82 0.81 9.71
C TYR A 85 -15.82 1.25 8.24
N HIS A 86 -16.88 1.93 7.84
CA HIS A 86 -17.00 2.62 6.56
C HIS A 86 -16.14 3.89 6.55
N MET A 87 -15.93 4.45 5.35
CA MET A 87 -15.21 5.69 5.19
C MET A 87 -15.92 6.85 5.95
N PRO A 88 -15.19 7.79 6.58
CA PRO A 88 -15.81 8.82 7.39
C PRO A 88 -16.68 9.78 6.56
N GLU A 89 -17.87 10.14 7.08
CA GLU A 89 -18.79 11.10 6.47
C GLU A 89 -18.74 12.43 7.24
N LYS A 90 -18.49 13.54 6.53
CA LYS A 90 -18.47 14.88 7.14
C LYS A 90 -19.88 15.45 7.20
N LEU A 91 -20.35 15.76 8.41
CA LEU A 91 -21.66 16.36 8.63
C LEU A 91 -21.64 17.89 8.44
N PRO A 92 -22.79 18.55 8.20
CA PRO A 92 -22.87 19.99 7.99
C PRO A 92 -22.38 20.84 9.17
N ASN A 93 -22.42 20.29 10.38
CA ASN A 93 -21.92 20.94 11.60
C ASN A 93 -20.40 20.82 11.78
N GLY A 94 -19.72 20.01 10.95
CA GLY A 94 -18.27 19.80 11.02
C GLY A 94 -17.86 18.52 11.77
N ASP A 95 -18.81 17.78 12.33
CA ASP A 95 -18.53 16.49 12.95
C ASP A 95 -18.26 15.42 11.88
N ILE A 96 -17.60 14.34 12.30
CA ILE A 96 -17.28 13.18 11.46
C ILE A 96 -18.04 11.95 11.98
N LEU A 97 -18.85 11.34 11.12
CA LEU A 97 -19.58 10.11 11.41
C LEU A 97 -18.78 8.89 10.90
N LEU A 98 -18.53 7.91 11.78
CA LEU A 98 -17.86 6.67 11.44
C LEU A 98 -18.82 5.48 11.69
N ARG A 99 -19.37 4.89 10.61
CA ARG A 99 -20.33 3.77 10.69
C ARG A 99 -19.59 2.44 10.67
N ARG A 100 -19.99 1.47 11.49
CA ARG A 100 -19.40 0.12 11.47
C ARG A 100 -19.99 -0.71 10.31
N LYS A 101 -19.18 -1.53 9.62
CA LYS A 101 -19.56 -2.40 8.49
C LYS A 101 -20.41 -3.60 8.91
N THR A 102 -20.15 -4.14 10.11
CA THR A 102 -20.92 -5.26 10.68
C THR A 102 -21.63 -4.77 11.92
N GLU A 103 -22.96 -4.96 11.97
CA GLU A 103 -23.75 -4.71 13.18
C GLU A 103 -23.40 -5.77 14.23
N PRO A 104 -22.92 -5.40 15.42
CA PRO A 104 -23.09 -6.26 16.58
C PRO A 104 -24.58 -6.32 16.92
N GLU A 105 -25.08 -7.50 17.28
CA GLU A 105 -26.36 -7.66 17.98
C GLU A 105 -26.39 -6.62 19.12
N PRO A 106 -27.43 -5.79 19.27
CA PRO A 106 -27.45 -4.83 20.35
C PRO A 106 -27.47 -5.60 21.67
N GLU A 107 -26.37 -5.54 22.42
CA GLU A 107 -26.44 -5.69 23.87
C GLU A 107 -27.26 -4.49 24.37
N LEU A 108 -28.57 -4.66 24.37
CA LEU A 108 -29.46 -3.83 25.17
C LEU A 108 -28.83 -3.78 26.55
N PRO A 109 -28.55 -2.59 27.13
CA PRO A 109 -28.13 -2.56 28.51
C PRO A 109 -29.21 -3.29 29.28
N GLU A 110 -28.87 -4.43 29.88
CA GLU A 110 -29.70 -5.08 30.88
C GLU A 110 -30.08 -3.98 31.85
N ARG A 111 -31.33 -3.52 31.74
CA ARG A 111 -31.88 -2.52 32.63
C ARG A 111 -31.97 -3.25 33.95
N GLY A 112 -30.89 -3.20 34.73
CA GLY A 112 -30.84 -3.75 36.07
C GLY A 112 -32.10 -3.30 36.82
N PRO A 113 -32.69 -4.16 37.66
CA PRO A 113 -34.03 -3.98 38.22
C PRO A 113 -34.16 -2.54 38.71
N GLY A 114 -35.12 -1.82 38.11
CA GLY A 114 -35.16 -0.37 38.13
C GLY A 114 -34.96 0.18 39.53
N ARG A 115 -33.80 0.81 39.76
CA ARG A 115 -33.68 1.74 40.89
C ARG A 115 -34.65 2.87 40.57
N PRO A 116 -35.72 3.08 41.35
CA PRO A 116 -36.59 4.22 41.14
C PRO A 116 -35.72 5.48 41.23
N MET A 117 -35.87 6.39 40.27
CA MET A 117 -35.24 7.70 40.35
C MET A 117 -35.60 8.32 41.72
N PRO A 118 -34.66 8.99 42.40
CA PRO A 118 -35.00 9.72 43.62
C PRO A 118 -36.06 10.76 43.26
N GLN A 119 -37.27 10.58 43.79
CA GLN A 119 -38.35 11.55 43.65
C GLN A 119 -37.90 12.83 44.37
N PRO A 120 -37.82 13.99 43.70
CA PRO A 120 -37.54 15.24 44.39
C PRO A 120 -38.75 15.58 45.26
N GLY A 121 -38.57 15.61 46.59
CA GLY A 121 -39.49 16.33 47.48
C GLY A 121 -40.25 15.57 48.56
N LEU A 122 -39.74 14.47 49.11
CA LEU A 122 -40.22 14.01 50.42
C LEU A 122 -39.07 14.04 51.43
N PRO A 123 -39.12 14.89 52.47
CA PRO A 123 -38.18 14.76 53.58
C PRO A 123 -38.42 13.39 54.22
N GLY A 124 -37.36 12.58 54.30
CA GLY A 124 -37.41 11.29 55.00
C GLY A 124 -37.79 11.50 56.47
N PRO A 125 -38.41 10.50 57.12
CA PRO A 125 -38.73 10.60 58.53
C PRO A 125 -37.46 10.85 59.34
N ALA A 126 -37.55 11.77 60.30
CA ALA A 126 -36.44 12.09 61.18
C ALA A 126 -36.04 10.83 61.99
N PRO A 127 -34.74 10.64 62.30
CA PRO A 127 -34.29 9.48 63.05
C PRO A 127 -34.83 9.59 64.49
N GLY A 128 -35.81 8.76 64.84
CA GLY A 128 -36.42 8.75 66.17
C GLY A 128 -37.75 8.00 66.31
N ASP A 129 -38.49 7.75 65.23
CA ASP A 129 -39.71 6.93 65.33
C ASP A 129 -39.38 5.44 65.16
N GLU A 130 -38.85 4.85 66.23
CA GLU A 130 -38.91 3.41 66.45
C GLU A 130 -40.37 3.02 66.69
N ILE A 131 -40.99 2.33 65.73
CA ILE A 131 -42.25 1.64 65.96
C ILE A 131 -41.90 0.31 66.65
N GLU A 132 -42.05 0.32 67.97
CA GLU A 132 -42.20 -0.87 68.82
C GLU A 132 -43.30 -1.78 68.24
N ILE A 133 -43.01 -3.08 68.10
CA ILE A 133 -43.98 -4.12 67.71
C ILE A 133 -44.65 -4.67 68.97
#